data_AF-A0A936BXF5-F1
#
_entry.id   AF-A0A936BXF5-F1
#
_cell.length_a   1.000
_cell.length_b   1.000
_cell.length_c   1.000
_cell.angle_alpha   90.00
_cell.angle_beta   90.00
_cell.angle_gamma   90.00
#
_symmetry.space_group_name_H-M   'P 1'
#
loop_
_entity.id
_entity.type
_entity.pdbx_description
1 polymer ?
#
loop_
_entity_poly.entity_id
_entity_poly.type
_entity_poly.pdbx_seq_one_letter_code
_entity_poly.pdbx_strand_id
1 'polypeptide(L)'
;MTTLSTIAQDARVTRQEVGTIESSVARGTIDRPELETFVNQHWDIFDSDARTSINGLLGRIGAPQHRNTGTVQLRSEPSLSAVFSGDVVLGRERNPTHESVVFVQRALMALAKRDENPRLMPEGGADGNFGTNTDRAVRAFQEDVMRLPDDEVDGLVGPDTIAALDDDLRNGEPTSPTPPTSSTGRTRFSFTPNADALRTAKRSAAGARFVRRTPEFASIYRRAESLTGVPAEFLAALHANESGQSESRSLGPESGFGLDDRWVTTGWANRQLARYGLGTWARGQNSSRAALQSAVVAAEHFKRNAGAIDVRVGPSMTTREVAGAVTCYTSGIRSGQSALRSGRSWMFDPNDTNPHPLHPGGTSRTAGGRTVRVPPGRKEGLLRWDVLIPMASEILTA
;
A
#
# COMPACT_ATOMS: atom_id res chain seq x y z
N MET A 1 37.33 19.48 -17.08
CA MET A 1 37.45 18.01 -16.94
C MET A 1 36.22 17.57 -16.16
N THR A 2 35.38 16.71 -16.73
CA THR A 2 34.26 16.12 -15.99
C THR A 2 34.82 15.06 -15.05
N THR A 3 34.65 15.23 -13.74
CA THR A 3 35.09 14.25 -12.73
C THR A 3 33.97 13.23 -12.50
N LEU A 4 34.32 12.05 -11.99
CA LEU A 4 33.33 11.04 -11.59
C LEU A 4 32.32 11.59 -10.56
N SER A 5 32.77 12.51 -9.69
CA SER A 5 31.89 13.21 -8.75
C SER A 5 30.83 14.08 -9.43
N THR A 6 31.15 14.75 -10.55
CA THR A 6 30.15 15.51 -11.32
C THR A 6 29.13 14.58 -11.96
N ILE A 7 29.59 13.43 -12.50
CA ILE A 7 28.70 12.42 -13.11
C ILE A 7 27.76 11.81 -12.04
N ALA A 8 28.24 11.59 -10.82
CA ALA A 8 27.41 11.12 -9.71
C ALA A 8 26.30 12.11 -9.32
N GLN A 9 26.58 13.42 -9.42
CA GLN A 9 25.61 14.47 -9.09
C GLN A 9 24.44 14.53 -10.06
N ASP A 10 24.65 14.09 -11.31
CA ASP A 10 23.65 14.14 -12.36
C ASP A 10 22.64 12.99 -12.32
N ALA A 11 22.64 12.13 -11.28
CA ALA A 11 21.59 11.13 -10.98
C ALA A 11 21.34 9.98 -11.93
N ARG A 12 21.80 10.11 -13.17
CA ARG A 12 21.73 9.07 -14.16
C ARG A 12 22.98 9.17 -14.99
N VAL A 13 23.78 8.11 -14.97
CA VAL A 13 24.88 7.95 -15.91
C VAL A 13 24.29 7.38 -17.19
N THR A 14 24.35 8.19 -18.23
CA THR A 14 23.94 7.87 -19.59
C THR A 14 25.09 7.27 -20.38
N ARG A 15 24.78 6.67 -21.53
CA ARG A 15 25.79 6.18 -22.46
C ARG A 15 26.81 7.25 -22.87
N GLN A 16 26.38 8.51 -23.01
CA GLN A 16 27.27 9.61 -23.36
C GLN A 16 28.28 9.92 -22.26
N GLU A 17 27.84 9.89 -21.00
CA GLU A 17 28.73 10.06 -19.83
C GLU A 17 29.66 8.87 -19.68
N VAL A 18 29.21 7.64 -19.96
CA VAL A 18 30.11 6.49 -20.04
C VAL A 18 31.18 6.67 -21.11
N GLY A 19 30.84 7.23 -22.28
CA GLY A 19 31.85 7.60 -23.30
C GLY A 19 32.88 8.63 -22.80
N THR A 20 32.47 9.51 -21.90
CA THR A 20 33.39 10.45 -21.22
C THR A 20 34.29 9.72 -20.22
N ILE A 21 33.74 8.78 -19.45
CA ILE A 21 34.50 7.91 -18.53
C ILE A 21 35.52 7.06 -19.31
N GLU A 22 35.09 6.41 -20.40
CA GLU A 22 35.96 5.61 -21.29
C GLU A 22 37.15 6.45 -21.81
N SER A 23 36.87 7.68 -22.27
CA SER A 23 37.90 8.61 -22.75
C SER A 23 38.88 9.00 -21.63
N SER A 24 38.41 9.17 -20.41
CA SER A 24 39.24 9.52 -19.25
C SER A 24 40.08 8.34 -18.75
N VAL A 25 39.58 7.12 -18.80
CA VAL A 25 40.35 5.89 -18.53
C VAL A 25 41.43 5.70 -19.60
N ALA A 26 41.10 5.88 -20.88
CA ALA A 26 42.07 5.76 -21.98
C ALA A 26 43.22 6.78 -21.88
N ARG A 27 42.96 7.96 -21.31
CA ARG A 27 43.96 9.00 -21.03
C ARG A 27 44.72 8.80 -19.70
N GLY A 28 44.38 7.78 -18.91
CA GLY A 28 44.98 7.54 -17.59
C GLY A 28 44.59 8.55 -16.52
N THR A 29 43.52 9.33 -16.75
CA THR A 29 43.04 10.35 -15.79
C THR A 29 42.06 9.80 -14.75
N ILE A 30 41.49 8.62 -15.00
CA ILE A 30 40.74 7.81 -14.04
C ILE A 30 41.44 6.47 -14.01
N ASP A 31 41.88 6.02 -12.85
CA ASP A 31 42.50 4.71 -12.69
C ASP A 31 41.46 3.61 -12.43
N ARG A 32 41.91 2.36 -12.50
CA ARG A 32 41.03 1.20 -12.34
C ARG A 32 40.35 1.16 -10.94
N PRO A 33 41.08 1.28 -9.82
CA PRO A 33 40.46 1.32 -8.49
C PRO A 33 39.42 2.44 -8.32
N GLU A 34 39.68 3.62 -8.86
CA GLU A 34 38.76 4.75 -8.82
C GLU A 34 37.47 4.43 -9.60
N LEU A 35 37.60 3.89 -10.81
CA LEU A 35 36.46 3.48 -11.62
C LEU A 35 35.66 2.36 -10.95
N GLU A 36 36.32 1.31 -10.43
CA GLU A 36 35.66 0.22 -9.73
C GLU A 36 34.87 0.75 -8.52
N THR A 37 35.47 1.65 -7.74
CA THR A 37 34.81 2.28 -6.59
C THR A 37 33.58 3.06 -7.03
N PHE A 38 33.69 3.88 -8.07
CA PHE A 38 32.57 4.65 -8.62
C PHE A 38 31.44 3.74 -9.10
N VAL A 39 31.76 2.74 -9.94
CA VAL A 39 30.77 1.78 -10.44
C VAL A 39 30.10 1.05 -9.28
N ASN A 40 30.85 0.59 -8.28
CA ASN A 40 30.30 -0.10 -7.11
C ASN A 40 29.34 0.79 -6.31
N GLN A 41 29.66 2.08 -6.15
CA GLN A 41 28.88 3.02 -5.33
C GLN A 41 27.66 3.61 -6.05
N HIS A 42 27.70 3.60 -7.38
CA HIS A 42 26.76 4.32 -8.24
C HIS A 42 26.12 3.43 -9.32
N TRP A 43 26.28 2.10 -9.26
CA TRP A 43 25.72 1.17 -10.25
C TRP A 43 24.24 1.40 -10.52
N ASP A 44 23.53 1.74 -9.45
CA ASP A 44 22.10 2.00 -9.38
C ASP A 44 21.68 3.20 -10.25
N ILE A 45 22.55 4.20 -10.43
CA ILE A 45 22.29 5.37 -11.29
C ILE A 45 22.70 5.20 -12.76
N PHE A 46 23.31 4.08 -13.17
CA PHE A 46 23.57 3.85 -14.60
C PHE A 46 22.28 3.43 -15.31
N ASP A 47 21.96 4.01 -16.46
CA ASP A 47 20.88 3.50 -17.30
C ASP A 47 21.24 2.19 -18.02
N SER A 48 20.28 1.53 -18.67
CA SER A 48 20.51 0.21 -19.29
C SER A 48 21.66 0.21 -20.31
N ASP A 49 21.77 1.27 -21.11
CA ASP A 49 22.78 1.41 -22.15
C ASP A 49 24.15 1.74 -21.54
N ALA A 50 24.16 2.57 -20.50
CA ALA A 50 25.33 2.91 -19.71
C ALA A 50 25.85 1.71 -18.93
N ARG A 51 24.98 0.89 -18.31
CA ARG A 51 25.33 -0.37 -17.64
C ARG A 51 25.99 -1.35 -18.60
N THR A 52 25.41 -1.48 -19.80
CA THR A 52 25.99 -2.33 -20.85
C THR A 52 27.36 -1.82 -21.27
N SER A 53 27.47 -0.52 -21.49
CA SER A 53 28.71 0.12 -21.94
C SER A 53 29.80 0.05 -20.86
N ILE A 54 29.47 0.33 -19.61
CA ILE A 54 30.43 0.32 -18.50
C ILE A 54 30.88 -1.10 -18.14
N ASN A 55 30.01 -2.12 -18.24
CA ASN A 55 30.43 -3.52 -18.10
C ASN A 55 31.38 -3.95 -19.22
N GLY A 56 31.17 -3.44 -20.43
CA GLY A 56 32.11 -3.58 -21.54
C GLY A 56 33.47 -2.95 -21.22
N LEU A 57 33.48 -1.74 -20.67
CA LEU A 57 34.70 -1.08 -20.21
C LEU A 57 35.42 -1.87 -19.10
N LEU A 58 34.70 -2.29 -18.05
CA LEU A 58 35.25 -3.08 -16.93
C LEU A 58 35.90 -4.37 -17.44
N GLY A 59 35.25 -5.08 -18.36
CA GLY A 59 35.81 -6.27 -18.99
C GLY A 59 37.12 -6.01 -19.74
N ARG A 60 37.19 -4.90 -20.50
CA ARG A 60 38.41 -4.51 -21.25
C ARG A 60 39.58 -4.17 -20.34
N ILE A 61 39.33 -3.62 -19.16
CA ILE A 61 40.38 -3.27 -18.18
C ILE A 61 40.67 -4.39 -17.16
N GLY A 62 40.06 -5.58 -17.34
CA GLY A 62 40.24 -6.71 -16.44
C GLY A 62 39.63 -6.52 -15.04
N ALA A 63 38.64 -5.63 -14.92
CA ALA A 63 37.85 -5.40 -13.71
C ALA A 63 36.64 -6.34 -13.64
N PRO A 64 36.17 -6.70 -12.43
CA PRO A 64 34.94 -7.48 -12.27
C PRO A 64 33.75 -6.77 -12.92
N GLN A 65 32.99 -7.51 -13.73
CA GLN A 65 31.75 -7.03 -14.29
C GLN A 65 30.63 -7.08 -13.24
N HIS A 66 29.80 -6.03 -13.22
CA HIS A 66 28.63 -6.00 -12.36
C HIS A 66 27.49 -6.82 -12.96
N ARG A 67 26.81 -7.60 -12.12
CA ARG A 67 25.62 -8.33 -12.54
C ARG A 67 24.49 -7.33 -12.71
N ASN A 68 23.70 -7.49 -13.78
CA ASN A 68 22.56 -6.65 -14.07
C ASN A 68 21.44 -6.92 -13.05
N THR A 69 21.60 -6.40 -11.83
CA THR A 69 20.50 -6.20 -10.91
C THR A 69 19.70 -5.04 -11.48
N GLY A 70 18.40 -5.23 -11.71
CA GLY A 70 17.50 -4.19 -12.22
C GLY A 70 17.56 -2.90 -11.41
N THR A 71 16.83 -1.87 -11.84
CA THR A 71 16.64 -0.58 -11.15
C THR A 71 16.62 -0.65 -9.62
N VAL A 72 16.98 0.47 -8.98
CA VAL A 72 16.97 0.69 -7.51
C VAL A 72 15.72 0.06 -6.88
N GLN A 73 15.87 -1.09 -6.23
CA GLN A 73 14.80 -1.70 -5.44
C GLN A 73 14.95 -1.20 -4.01
N LEU A 74 14.33 -0.06 -3.72
CA LEU A 74 14.41 0.58 -2.40
C LEU A 74 14.03 -0.40 -1.29
N ARG A 75 13.04 -1.28 -1.53
CA ARG A 75 12.61 -2.30 -0.57
C ARG A 75 13.68 -3.34 -0.21
N SER A 76 14.64 -3.57 -1.10
CA SER A 76 15.73 -4.52 -0.88
C SER A 76 16.91 -3.90 -0.13
N GLU A 77 16.92 -2.57 0.08
CA GLU A 77 17.98 -1.86 0.78
C GLU A 77 17.83 -1.98 2.30
N PRO A 78 18.80 -2.62 3.01
CA PRO A 78 18.69 -2.83 4.45
C PRO A 78 18.59 -1.54 5.25
N SER A 79 19.30 -0.49 4.83
CA SER A 79 19.28 0.84 5.46
C SER A 79 17.91 1.52 5.39
N LEU A 80 17.03 1.10 4.47
CA LEU A 80 15.67 1.61 4.35
C LEU A 80 14.65 0.82 5.18
N SER A 81 15.02 -0.32 5.76
CA SER A 81 14.09 -1.17 6.52
C SER A 81 13.35 -0.42 7.64
N ALA A 82 14.05 0.44 8.38
CA ALA A 82 13.47 1.25 9.44
C ALA A 82 12.53 2.35 8.92
N VAL A 83 12.74 2.83 7.69
CA VAL A 83 11.85 3.79 7.03
C VAL A 83 10.58 3.08 6.55
N PHE A 84 10.71 1.87 5.99
CA PHE A 84 9.58 1.03 5.59
C PHE A 84 8.73 0.55 6.77
N SER A 85 9.34 0.27 7.93
CA SER A 85 8.61 -0.12 9.15
C SER A 85 7.99 1.06 9.89
N GLY A 86 8.43 2.28 9.60
CA GLY A 86 7.97 3.52 10.25
C GLY A 86 8.71 3.86 11.54
N ASP A 87 9.75 3.10 11.88
CA ASP A 87 10.63 3.38 13.01
C ASP A 87 11.48 4.63 12.77
N VAL A 88 11.74 4.97 11.51
CA VAL A 88 12.44 6.17 11.06
C VAL A 88 11.57 6.93 10.06
N VAL A 89 11.50 8.26 10.23
CA VAL A 89 10.91 9.18 9.25
C VAL A 89 12.00 10.17 8.86
N LEU A 90 12.24 10.32 7.56
CA LEU A 90 13.22 11.27 7.03
C LEU A 90 12.53 12.60 6.71
N GLY A 91 13.26 13.69 6.89
CA GLY A 91 12.79 15.04 6.61
C GLY A 91 13.83 16.06 7.03
N ARG A 92 13.67 17.31 6.58
CA ARG A 92 14.62 18.38 6.91
C ARG A 92 14.80 18.59 8.41
N GLU A 93 13.73 18.43 9.17
CA GLU A 93 13.72 18.58 10.62
C GLU A 93 13.74 17.23 11.35
N ARG A 94 13.86 16.11 10.61
CA ARG A 94 13.79 14.74 11.13
C ARG A 94 14.80 13.84 10.44
N ASN A 95 15.86 13.46 11.14
CA ASN A 95 16.91 12.60 10.58
C ASN A 95 17.47 13.12 9.24
N PRO A 96 17.85 14.40 9.12
CA PRO A 96 18.20 15.00 7.84
C PRO A 96 19.48 14.45 7.22
N THR A 97 20.32 13.76 7.98
CA THR A 97 21.57 13.15 7.50
C THR A 97 21.58 11.64 7.69
N HIS A 98 20.40 11.01 7.73
CA HIS A 98 20.31 9.56 7.83
C HIS A 98 20.92 8.91 6.59
N GLU A 99 21.56 7.74 6.74
CA GLU A 99 22.17 7.02 5.61
C GLU A 99 21.18 6.70 4.49
N SER A 100 19.88 6.60 4.82
CA SER A 100 18.79 6.37 3.89
C SER A 100 18.48 7.53 2.94
N VAL A 101 18.88 8.76 3.28
CA VAL A 101 18.52 9.97 2.53
C VAL A 101 19.05 9.90 1.10
N VAL A 102 20.27 9.37 0.92
CA VAL A 102 20.88 9.25 -0.40
C VAL A 102 20.05 8.38 -1.35
N PHE A 103 19.42 7.32 -0.84
CA PHE A 103 18.58 6.43 -1.64
C PHE A 103 17.28 7.10 -2.07
N VAL A 104 16.68 7.91 -1.18
CA VAL A 104 15.51 8.73 -1.51
C VAL A 104 15.83 9.76 -2.59
N GLN A 105 16.95 10.48 -2.44
CA GLN A 105 17.37 11.48 -3.43
C GLN A 105 17.59 10.81 -4.79
N ARG A 106 18.30 9.67 -4.83
CA ARG A 106 18.51 8.89 -6.07
C ARG A 106 17.18 8.45 -6.70
N ALA A 107 16.23 7.97 -5.90
CA ALA A 107 14.91 7.59 -6.38
C ALA A 107 14.17 8.78 -7.02
N LEU A 108 14.10 9.91 -6.32
CA LEU A 108 13.45 11.13 -6.82
C LEU A 108 14.08 11.61 -8.12
N MET A 109 15.41 11.61 -8.20
CA MET A 109 16.12 12.03 -9.39
C MET A 109 15.89 11.08 -10.58
N ALA A 110 15.82 9.76 -10.32
CA ALA A 110 15.51 8.77 -11.35
C ALA A 110 14.10 9.00 -11.93
N LEU A 111 13.11 9.26 -11.08
CA LEU A 111 11.75 9.61 -11.48
C LEU A 111 11.70 10.96 -12.22
N ALA A 112 12.42 11.97 -11.72
CA ALA A 112 12.52 13.29 -12.35
C ALA A 112 12.96 13.19 -13.81
N LYS A 113 13.96 12.35 -14.09
CA LYS A 113 14.46 12.13 -15.45
C LYS A 113 13.52 11.27 -16.29
N ARG A 114 12.94 10.22 -15.72
CA ARG A 114 12.04 9.30 -16.45
C ARG A 114 10.78 10.03 -16.91
N ASP A 115 10.21 10.84 -16.04
CA ASP A 115 8.93 11.49 -16.27
C ASP A 115 9.09 12.92 -16.82
N GLU A 116 10.33 13.32 -17.11
CA GLU A 116 10.69 14.68 -17.52
C GLU A 116 10.12 15.74 -16.56
N ASN A 117 10.04 15.41 -15.26
CA ASN A 117 9.52 16.29 -14.21
C ASN A 117 10.67 16.89 -13.38
N PRO A 118 11.11 18.12 -13.70
CA PRO A 118 12.21 18.77 -12.97
C PRO A 118 11.85 19.12 -11.52
N ARG A 119 10.57 19.14 -11.13
CA ARG A 119 10.16 19.42 -9.73
C ARG A 119 10.64 18.32 -8.78
N LEU A 120 10.79 17.09 -9.29
CA LEU A 120 11.28 15.95 -8.52
C LEU A 120 12.80 15.96 -8.35
N MET A 121 13.54 16.84 -9.04
CA MET A 121 15.00 16.90 -8.97
C MET A 121 15.45 17.70 -7.74
N PRO A 122 16.13 17.08 -6.75
CA PRO A 122 16.81 17.83 -5.69
C PRO A 122 18.02 18.56 -6.27
N GLU A 123 18.00 19.89 -6.24
CA GLU A 123 19.17 20.71 -6.60
C GLU A 123 20.37 20.35 -5.69
N GLY A 124 21.51 19.99 -6.29
CA GLY A 124 22.71 19.51 -5.58
C GLY A 124 22.92 17.99 -5.63
N GLY A 125 21.92 17.25 -6.10
CA GLY A 125 22.00 15.82 -6.34
C GLY A 125 21.84 14.95 -5.08
N ALA A 126 22.32 13.71 -5.14
CA ALA A 126 22.23 12.73 -4.05
C ALA A 126 23.42 12.85 -3.09
N ASP A 127 23.40 13.87 -2.25
CA ASP A 127 24.46 14.21 -1.31
C ASP A 127 24.27 13.62 0.09
N GLY A 128 23.15 12.91 0.33
CA GLY A 128 22.79 12.33 1.62
C GLY A 128 22.25 13.35 2.64
N ASN A 129 22.05 14.61 2.26
CA ASN A 129 21.50 15.66 3.11
C ASN A 129 20.07 16.00 2.71
N PHE A 130 19.14 15.81 3.62
CA PHE A 130 17.74 16.16 3.45
C PHE A 130 17.55 17.67 3.69
N GLY A 131 18.12 18.48 2.80
CA GLY A 131 18.01 19.93 2.83
C GLY A 131 16.71 20.45 2.21
N THR A 132 16.61 21.76 2.05
CA THR A 132 15.47 22.44 1.41
C THR A 132 15.15 21.87 0.02
N ASN A 133 16.18 21.48 -0.74
CA ASN A 133 16.00 20.97 -2.10
C ASN A 133 15.38 19.56 -2.12
N THR A 134 15.80 18.70 -1.18
CA THR A 134 15.20 17.37 -1.01
C THR A 134 13.78 17.48 -0.47
N ASP A 135 13.53 18.36 0.50
CA ASP A 135 12.17 18.62 1.01
C ASP A 135 11.22 19.06 -0.10
N ARG A 136 11.63 20.03 -0.93
CA ARG A 136 10.86 20.48 -2.09
C ARG A 136 10.57 19.34 -3.08
N ALA A 137 11.58 18.52 -3.40
CA ALA A 137 11.43 17.39 -4.31
C ALA A 137 10.48 16.30 -3.74
N VAL A 138 10.55 16.03 -2.44
CA VAL A 138 9.63 15.11 -1.77
C VAL A 138 8.20 15.64 -1.77
N ARG A 139 7.99 16.94 -1.50
CA ARG A 139 6.67 17.57 -1.60
C ARG A 139 6.11 17.48 -3.02
N ALA A 140 6.94 17.80 -4.02
CA ALA A 140 6.54 17.66 -5.42
C ALA A 140 6.21 16.20 -5.78
N PHE A 141 6.94 15.22 -5.25
CA PHE A 141 6.59 13.82 -5.43
C PHE A 141 5.24 13.46 -4.79
N GLN A 142 5.01 13.93 -3.56
CA GLN A 142 3.74 13.75 -2.85
C GLN A 142 2.55 14.39 -3.59
N GLU A 143 2.76 15.58 -4.17
CA GLU A 143 1.76 16.30 -4.97
C GLU A 143 1.54 15.65 -6.34
N ASP A 144 2.59 15.54 -7.15
CA ASP A 144 2.50 15.24 -8.58
C ASP A 144 2.31 13.73 -8.83
N VAL A 145 2.98 12.89 -8.04
CA VAL A 145 3.02 11.44 -8.23
C VAL A 145 2.04 10.74 -7.29
N MET A 146 2.10 11.01 -5.98
CA MET A 146 1.17 10.41 -5.02
C MET A 146 -0.22 11.06 -5.04
N ARG A 147 -0.36 12.25 -5.65
CA ARG A 147 -1.63 13.00 -5.76
C ARG A 147 -2.27 13.24 -4.40
N LEU A 148 -1.45 13.54 -3.40
CA LEU A 148 -1.92 13.91 -2.07
C LEU A 148 -2.60 15.29 -2.13
N PRO A 149 -3.69 15.50 -1.36
CA PRO A 149 -4.24 16.83 -1.19
C PRO A 149 -3.25 17.74 -0.42
N ASP A 150 -3.32 19.05 -0.65
CA ASP A 150 -2.37 20.04 -0.12
C ASP A 150 -2.13 19.94 1.40
N ASP A 151 -3.13 19.52 2.19
CA ASP A 151 -3.03 19.38 3.64
C ASP A 151 -2.34 18.08 4.11
N GLU A 152 -2.04 17.16 3.18
CA GLU A 152 -1.30 15.92 3.41
C GLU A 152 0.12 15.96 2.82
N VAL A 153 0.48 17.03 2.10
CA VAL A 153 1.83 17.26 1.58
C VAL A 153 2.73 17.81 2.68
N ASP A 154 3.48 16.93 3.34
CA ASP A 154 4.25 17.24 4.54
C ASP A 154 5.77 17.32 4.33
N GLY A 155 6.27 16.88 3.17
CA GLY A 155 7.71 16.85 2.85
C GLY A 155 8.49 15.77 3.61
N LEU A 156 7.79 14.85 4.27
CA LEU A 156 8.41 13.78 5.05
C LEU A 156 8.43 12.46 4.26
N VAL A 157 9.51 11.71 4.43
CA VAL A 157 9.63 10.35 3.89
C VAL A 157 9.47 9.35 5.02
N GLY A 158 8.22 8.97 5.26
CA GLY A 158 7.84 7.82 6.08
C GLY A 158 7.54 6.58 5.22
N PRO A 159 6.94 5.52 5.81
CA PRO A 159 6.66 4.25 5.15
C PRO A 159 5.93 4.38 3.82
N ASP A 160 5.01 5.33 3.76
CA ASP A 160 4.15 5.54 2.62
C ASP A 160 4.86 6.21 1.44
N THR A 161 5.63 7.27 1.72
CA THR A 161 6.41 7.97 0.70
C THR A 161 7.50 7.05 0.15
N ILE A 162 8.16 6.25 0.99
CA ILE A 162 9.20 5.32 0.53
C ILE A 162 8.61 4.13 -0.26
N ALA A 163 7.44 3.63 0.13
CA ALA A 163 6.74 2.59 -0.62
C ALA A 163 6.26 3.09 -1.98
N ALA A 164 5.72 4.32 -2.05
CA ALA A 164 5.31 4.93 -3.32
C ALA A 164 6.51 5.14 -4.25
N LEU A 165 7.66 5.60 -3.73
CA LEU A 165 8.89 5.71 -4.53
C LEU A 165 9.32 4.35 -5.09
N ASP A 166 9.32 3.29 -4.27
CA ASP A 166 9.69 1.92 -4.67
C ASP A 166 8.72 1.36 -5.74
N ASP A 167 7.42 1.56 -5.54
CA ASP A 167 6.40 1.09 -6.47
C ASP A 167 6.51 1.80 -7.82
N ASP A 168 6.66 3.12 -7.80
CA ASP A 168 6.71 3.94 -8.99
C ASP A 168 7.97 3.65 -9.82
N LEU A 169 9.13 3.48 -9.18
CA LEU A 169 10.37 3.07 -9.85
C LEU A 169 10.23 1.75 -10.62
N ARG A 170 9.45 0.79 -10.08
CA ARG A 170 9.23 -0.53 -10.71
C ARG A 170 8.26 -0.50 -11.90
N ASN A 171 7.33 0.46 -11.93
CA ASN A 171 6.30 0.54 -12.97
C ASN A 171 6.81 1.09 -14.31
N GLY A 172 8.04 1.61 -14.36
CA GLY A 172 8.65 2.23 -15.55
C GLY A 172 9.61 1.35 -16.36
N GLU A 173 9.80 0.07 -16.02
CA GLU A 173 10.70 -0.80 -16.79
C GLU A 173 10.00 -1.36 -18.05
N PRO A 174 10.59 -1.20 -19.26
CA PRO A 174 10.23 -2.03 -20.40
C PRO A 174 10.65 -3.46 -20.08
N THR A 175 9.66 -4.35 -20.07
CA THR A 175 9.81 -5.79 -19.89
C THR A 175 10.93 -6.35 -20.76
N SER A 176 11.88 -7.07 -20.16
CA SER A 176 12.56 -8.17 -20.83
C SER A 176 12.35 -9.48 -20.07
N PRO A 177 12.16 -10.58 -20.80
CA PRO A 177 11.16 -11.57 -20.48
C PRO A 177 11.74 -12.69 -19.62
N THR A 178 10.94 -13.17 -18.67
CA THR A 178 11.06 -14.52 -18.11
C THR A 178 9.62 -15.04 -17.97
N PRO A 179 9.35 -16.28 -18.40
CA PRO A 179 8.15 -16.62 -19.16
C PRO A 179 6.85 -16.52 -18.37
N PRO A 180 5.73 -16.25 -19.07
CA PRO A 180 4.43 -16.09 -18.45
C PRO A 180 3.99 -17.44 -17.93
N THR A 181 4.00 -17.62 -16.61
CA THR A 181 3.02 -18.52 -16.05
C THR A 181 1.76 -17.70 -15.89
N SER A 182 0.86 -17.89 -16.83
CA SER A 182 -0.55 -17.54 -16.71
C SER A 182 -1.04 -17.90 -15.30
N SER A 183 -1.06 -16.94 -14.39
CA SER A 183 -1.93 -17.03 -13.22
C SER A 183 -3.30 -16.55 -13.67
N THR A 184 -3.98 -17.42 -14.40
CA THR A 184 -5.43 -17.39 -14.50
C THR A 184 -5.96 -17.23 -13.07
N GLY A 185 -6.52 -16.06 -12.78
CA GLY A 185 -7.38 -15.74 -11.63
C GLY A 185 -7.27 -16.64 -10.41
N ARG A 186 -6.09 -16.73 -9.77
CA ARG A 186 -6.02 -17.27 -8.41
C ARG A 186 -6.12 -16.10 -7.48
N THR A 187 -7.33 -15.88 -6.96
CA THR A 187 -7.61 -15.00 -5.83
C THR A 187 -6.45 -15.05 -4.83
N ARG A 188 -6.01 -13.89 -4.32
CA ARG A 188 -5.01 -13.79 -3.23
C ARG A 188 -5.42 -14.55 -1.96
N PHE A 189 -6.60 -15.18 -1.94
CA PHE A 189 -7.25 -15.80 -0.81
C PHE A 189 -7.26 -17.31 -0.92
N SER A 190 -7.16 -17.97 0.23
CA SER A 190 -7.10 -19.43 0.37
C SER A 190 -8.45 -20.15 0.25
N PHE A 191 -9.53 -19.46 -0.14
CA PHE A 191 -10.86 -20.04 -0.31
C PHE A 191 -11.33 -19.92 -1.76
N THR A 192 -12.08 -20.92 -2.21
CA THR A 192 -12.72 -20.91 -3.53
C THR A 192 -14.08 -20.24 -3.42
N PRO A 193 -14.32 -19.09 -4.08
CA PRO A 193 -15.62 -18.46 -4.08
C PRO A 193 -16.69 -19.33 -4.74
N ASN A 194 -17.93 -19.26 -4.23
CA ASN A 194 -19.06 -19.90 -4.89
C ASN A 194 -19.47 -19.11 -6.15
N ALA A 195 -19.32 -19.72 -7.32
CA ALA A 195 -19.59 -19.05 -8.60
C ALA A 195 -21.06 -18.63 -8.78
N ASP A 196 -22.01 -19.42 -8.26
CA ASP A 196 -23.43 -19.09 -8.35
C ASP A 196 -23.82 -17.98 -7.37
N ALA A 197 -23.25 -17.98 -6.17
CA ALA A 197 -23.42 -16.88 -5.22
C ALA A 197 -22.85 -15.57 -5.77
N LEU A 198 -21.65 -15.61 -6.37
CA LEU A 198 -21.06 -14.45 -7.06
C LEU A 198 -21.94 -13.92 -8.18
N ARG A 199 -22.44 -14.80 -9.06
CA ARG A 199 -23.34 -14.42 -10.16
C ARG A 199 -24.62 -13.79 -9.63
N THR A 200 -25.18 -14.34 -8.56
CA THR A 200 -26.40 -13.84 -7.92
C THR A 200 -26.14 -12.48 -7.25
N ALA A 201 -25.02 -12.32 -6.55
CA ALA A 201 -24.66 -11.07 -5.90
C ALA A 201 -24.47 -9.93 -6.89
N LYS A 202 -23.75 -10.17 -7.99
CA LYS A 202 -23.55 -9.18 -9.06
C LYS A 202 -24.87 -8.68 -9.67
N ARG A 203 -25.95 -9.46 -9.58
CA ARG A 203 -27.30 -9.10 -10.04
C ARG A 203 -28.20 -8.50 -8.95
N SER A 204 -27.80 -8.54 -7.68
CA SER A 204 -28.60 -8.00 -6.58
C SER A 204 -28.38 -6.48 -6.45
N ALA A 205 -29.34 -5.79 -5.84
CA ALA A 205 -29.22 -4.35 -5.58
C ALA A 205 -28.01 -4.02 -4.69
N ALA A 206 -27.69 -4.88 -3.72
CA ALA A 206 -26.52 -4.74 -2.87
C ALA A 206 -25.22 -4.89 -3.65
N GLY A 207 -25.12 -5.87 -4.57
CA GLY A 207 -23.93 -6.05 -5.39
C GLY A 207 -23.75 -4.96 -6.43
N ALA A 208 -24.84 -4.49 -7.07
CA ALA A 208 -24.78 -3.36 -7.99
C ALA A 208 -24.31 -2.06 -7.28
N ARG A 209 -24.73 -1.86 -6.03
CA ARG A 209 -24.19 -0.77 -5.19
C ARG A 209 -22.70 -0.96 -4.91
N PHE A 210 -22.30 -2.17 -4.49
CA PHE A 210 -20.89 -2.47 -4.19
C PHE A 210 -19.97 -2.23 -5.38
N VAL A 211 -20.33 -2.72 -6.56
CA VAL A 211 -19.56 -2.53 -7.80
C VAL A 211 -19.40 -1.05 -8.15
N ARG A 212 -20.47 -0.26 -8.00
CA ARG A 212 -20.43 1.18 -8.28
C ARG A 212 -19.58 1.96 -7.28
N ARG A 213 -19.66 1.63 -5.99
CA ARG A 213 -19.10 2.44 -4.90
C ARG A 213 -17.65 2.09 -4.57
N THR A 214 -17.26 0.82 -4.68
CA THR A 214 -15.91 0.37 -4.32
C THR A 214 -14.78 1.14 -5.03
N PRO A 215 -14.86 1.47 -6.33
CA PRO A 215 -13.83 2.28 -7.01
C PRO A 215 -13.59 3.65 -6.38
N GLU A 216 -14.65 4.30 -5.86
CA GLU A 216 -14.57 5.64 -5.25
C GLU A 216 -13.68 5.67 -4.00
N PHE A 217 -13.55 4.52 -3.31
CA PHE A 217 -12.76 4.38 -2.08
C PHE A 217 -11.48 3.55 -2.28
N ALA A 218 -11.13 3.20 -3.53
CA ALA A 218 -10.02 2.29 -3.81
C ALA A 218 -8.67 2.80 -3.27
N SER A 219 -8.39 4.10 -3.39
CA SER A 219 -7.18 4.72 -2.84
C SER A 219 -7.14 4.63 -1.32
N ILE A 220 -8.27 4.88 -0.65
CA ILE A 220 -8.40 4.77 0.81
C ILE A 220 -8.14 3.33 1.27
N TYR A 221 -8.72 2.33 0.58
CA TYR A 221 -8.51 0.92 0.94
C TYR A 221 -7.07 0.49 0.78
N ARG A 222 -6.43 0.83 -0.36
CA ARG A 222 -5.01 0.52 -0.60
C ARG A 222 -4.09 1.21 0.40
N ARG A 223 -4.40 2.46 0.76
CA ARG A 223 -3.64 3.20 1.77
C ARG A 223 -3.80 2.63 3.17
N ALA A 224 -5.01 2.24 3.56
CA ALA A 224 -5.21 1.57 4.83
C ALA A 224 -4.57 0.16 4.85
N GLU A 225 -4.50 -0.54 3.71
CA GLU A 225 -3.74 -1.79 3.56
C GLU A 225 -2.24 -1.56 3.78
N SER A 226 -1.63 -0.55 3.15
CA SER A 226 -0.19 -0.26 3.32
C SER A 226 0.16 0.04 4.78
N LEU A 227 -0.70 0.78 5.48
CA LEU A 227 -0.50 1.13 6.88
C LEU A 227 -0.70 -0.06 7.83
N THR A 228 -1.73 -0.88 7.60
CA THR A 228 -2.21 -1.82 8.63
C THR A 228 -1.93 -3.29 8.33
N GLY A 229 -1.58 -3.61 7.07
CA GLY A 229 -1.43 -4.98 6.57
C GLY A 229 -2.75 -5.74 6.40
N VAL A 230 -3.90 -5.10 6.61
CA VAL A 230 -5.21 -5.69 6.33
C VAL A 230 -5.51 -5.53 4.83
N PRO A 231 -5.78 -6.61 4.08
CA PRO A 231 -5.95 -6.51 2.62
C PRO A 231 -7.08 -5.54 2.24
N ALA A 232 -6.88 -4.77 1.16
CA ALA A 232 -7.86 -3.77 0.70
C ALA A 232 -9.24 -4.36 0.42
N GLU A 233 -9.31 -5.62 -0.02
CA GLU A 233 -10.56 -6.35 -0.27
C GLU A 233 -11.35 -6.61 1.01
N PHE A 234 -10.67 -6.85 2.13
CA PHE A 234 -11.30 -6.97 3.45
C PHE A 234 -11.84 -5.62 3.92
N LEU A 235 -11.10 -4.54 3.69
CA LEU A 235 -11.55 -3.19 4.03
C LEU A 235 -12.76 -2.77 3.21
N ALA A 236 -12.81 -3.11 1.92
CA ALA A 236 -13.97 -2.89 1.08
C ALA A 236 -15.19 -3.70 1.56
N ALA A 237 -15.02 -4.99 1.87
CA ALA A 237 -16.09 -5.83 2.39
C ALA A 237 -16.62 -5.34 3.75
N LEU A 238 -15.73 -4.88 4.63
CA LEU A 238 -16.08 -4.28 5.92
C LEU A 238 -16.87 -2.98 5.71
N HIS A 239 -16.36 -2.04 4.92
CA HIS A 239 -17.04 -0.78 4.60
C HIS A 239 -18.46 -1.04 4.06
N ALA A 240 -18.60 -1.97 3.11
CA ALA A 240 -19.89 -2.30 2.52
C ALA A 240 -20.90 -2.86 3.53
N ASN A 241 -20.47 -3.68 4.48
CA ASN A 241 -21.38 -4.28 5.45
C ASN A 241 -21.69 -3.37 6.64
N GLU A 242 -20.79 -2.47 7.02
CA GLU A 242 -21.01 -1.54 8.13
C GLU A 242 -21.87 -0.34 7.74
N SER A 243 -21.67 0.24 6.54
CA SER A 243 -22.35 1.49 6.16
C SER A 243 -23.05 1.43 4.80
N GLY A 244 -22.97 0.31 4.09
CA GLY A 244 -23.42 0.22 2.70
C GLY A 244 -22.61 1.07 1.71
N GLN A 245 -21.42 1.57 2.12
CA GLN A 245 -20.64 2.57 1.39
C GLN A 245 -21.43 3.85 1.08
N SER A 246 -22.37 4.23 1.95
CA SER A 246 -23.29 5.34 1.69
C SER A 246 -22.64 6.73 1.90
N GLU A 247 -23.08 7.74 1.13
CA GLU A 247 -22.76 9.16 1.32
C GLU A 247 -23.64 9.85 2.37
N SER A 248 -24.58 9.10 2.99
CA SER A 248 -25.68 9.67 3.76
C SER A 248 -25.17 10.48 4.96
N ARG A 249 -25.22 11.80 4.80
CA ARG A 249 -25.00 12.86 5.82
C ARG A 249 -25.88 12.75 7.08
N SER A 250 -26.82 11.81 7.14
CA SER A 250 -27.87 11.71 8.17
C SER A 250 -27.76 10.51 9.13
N LEU A 251 -26.70 9.71 9.06
CA LEU A 251 -26.36 8.72 10.10
C LEU A 251 -25.03 9.16 10.71
N GLY A 252 -25.00 9.36 12.03
CA GLY A 252 -23.93 10.02 12.80
C GLY A 252 -22.47 9.53 12.61
N PRO A 253 -21.54 10.06 13.42
CA PRO A 253 -20.23 10.58 13.00
C PRO A 253 -19.13 9.51 12.76
N GLU A 254 -19.25 8.66 11.73
CA GLU A 254 -18.27 7.57 11.47
C GLU A 254 -17.82 7.45 10.01
N SER A 255 -17.82 8.57 9.27
CA SER A 255 -16.95 8.81 8.10
C SER A 255 -16.70 7.57 7.19
N GLY A 256 -17.79 6.90 6.80
CA GLY A 256 -17.80 5.78 5.87
C GLY A 256 -17.81 4.38 6.49
N PHE A 257 -17.29 4.13 7.69
CA PHE A 257 -17.06 2.74 8.16
C PHE A 257 -17.99 2.24 9.27
N GLY A 258 -18.98 3.02 9.73
CA GLY A 258 -20.02 2.53 10.67
C GLY A 258 -19.48 1.98 12.01
N LEU A 259 -18.32 2.48 12.46
CA LEU A 259 -17.63 2.07 13.67
C LEU A 259 -18.29 2.50 14.99
N ASP A 260 -19.26 1.70 15.45
CA ASP A 260 -20.01 1.89 16.69
C ASP A 260 -19.14 2.33 17.90
N ASP A 261 -19.47 3.50 18.46
CA ASP A 261 -18.76 4.13 19.58
C ASP A 261 -18.68 3.30 20.86
N ARG A 262 -19.59 2.33 21.06
CA ARG A 262 -19.57 1.40 22.20
C ARG A 262 -18.36 0.47 22.14
N TRP A 263 -17.89 0.15 20.94
CA TRP A 263 -16.79 -0.78 20.71
C TRP A 263 -15.51 -0.07 20.27
N VAL A 264 -15.65 1.10 19.66
CA VAL A 264 -14.57 1.93 19.13
C VAL A 264 -14.65 3.33 19.73
N THR A 265 -14.04 3.50 20.91
CA THR A 265 -13.96 4.81 21.55
C THR A 265 -12.96 5.73 20.84
N THR A 266 -13.22 7.04 20.84
CA THR A 266 -12.31 8.04 20.23
C THR A 266 -10.90 7.96 20.81
N GLY A 267 -10.77 7.73 22.13
CA GLY A 267 -9.47 7.57 22.78
C GLY A 267 -8.71 6.32 22.30
N TRP A 268 -9.39 5.19 22.09
CA TRP A 268 -8.74 4.00 21.53
C TRP A 268 -8.35 4.20 20.07
N ALA A 269 -9.23 4.81 19.27
CA ALA A 269 -8.96 5.12 17.87
C ALA A 269 -7.74 6.05 17.70
N ASN A 270 -7.67 7.13 18.49
CA ASN A 270 -6.53 8.07 18.46
C ASN A 270 -5.20 7.37 18.78
N ARG A 271 -5.19 6.41 19.73
CA ARG A 271 -3.99 5.61 20.02
C ARG A 271 -3.57 4.76 18.83
N GLN A 272 -4.52 4.23 18.06
CA GLN A 272 -4.20 3.48 16.85
C GLN A 272 -3.67 4.41 15.75
N LEU A 273 -4.36 5.51 15.48
CA LEU A 273 -3.96 6.49 14.46
C LEU A 273 -2.58 7.09 14.71
N ALA A 274 -2.22 7.32 15.98
CA ALA A 274 -0.90 7.81 16.36
C ALA A 274 0.24 6.88 15.92
N ARG A 275 0.02 5.55 15.89
CA ARG A 275 1.00 4.56 15.42
C ARG A 275 1.30 4.69 13.93
N TYR A 276 0.41 5.37 13.20
CA TYR A 276 0.48 5.57 11.75
C TYR A 276 0.70 7.04 11.37
N GLY A 277 1.00 7.91 12.33
CA GLY A 277 1.19 9.35 12.06
C GLY A 277 -0.09 10.10 11.65
N LEU A 278 -1.27 9.49 11.78
CA LEU A 278 -2.53 10.07 11.28
C LEU A 278 -3.18 11.08 12.24
N GLY A 279 -2.52 11.42 13.35
CA GLY A 279 -2.98 12.40 14.33
C GLY A 279 -4.30 12.05 15.01
N THR A 280 -5.05 13.08 15.41
CA THR A 280 -6.36 12.92 16.06
C THR A 280 -7.44 12.55 15.03
N TRP A 281 -8.31 11.63 15.41
CA TRP A 281 -9.42 11.19 14.58
C TRP A 281 -10.37 12.36 14.31
N ALA A 282 -10.49 12.75 13.05
CA ALA A 282 -11.48 13.68 12.49
C ALA A 282 -12.85 13.00 12.42
N ARG A 283 -13.28 12.40 13.53
CA ARG A 283 -14.46 11.53 13.62
C ARG A 283 -15.71 12.25 13.13
N GLY A 284 -16.38 11.66 12.15
CA GLY A 284 -17.63 12.18 11.59
C GLY A 284 -17.48 13.35 10.63
N GLN A 285 -16.26 13.75 10.32
CA GLN A 285 -16.03 14.75 9.28
C GLN A 285 -16.13 14.10 7.90
N ASN A 286 -16.61 14.87 6.92
CA ASN A 286 -16.71 14.43 5.54
C ASN A 286 -15.47 14.85 4.76
N SER A 287 -14.35 14.16 5.00
CA SER A 287 -13.06 14.41 4.34
C SER A 287 -12.32 13.11 4.03
N SER A 288 -11.44 13.14 3.04
CA SER A 288 -10.57 12.00 2.68
C SER A 288 -9.73 11.54 3.87
N ARG A 289 -9.20 12.49 4.65
CA ARG A 289 -8.50 12.22 5.92
C ARG A 289 -9.36 11.45 6.90
N ALA A 290 -10.60 11.90 7.16
CA ALA A 290 -11.51 11.23 8.09
C ALA A 290 -11.90 9.82 7.60
N ALA A 291 -12.07 9.64 6.29
CA ALA A 291 -12.35 8.35 5.68
C ALA A 291 -11.16 7.37 5.81
N LEU A 292 -9.92 7.83 5.54
CA LEU A 292 -8.71 7.05 5.75
C LEU A 292 -8.52 6.67 7.22
N GLN A 293 -8.66 7.63 8.13
CA GLN A 293 -8.58 7.37 9.56
C GLN A 293 -9.62 6.33 9.99
N SER A 294 -10.84 6.41 9.47
CA SER A 294 -11.89 5.43 9.77
C SER A 294 -11.56 4.05 9.20
N ALA A 295 -10.99 3.97 7.99
CA ALA A 295 -10.52 2.72 7.41
C ALA A 295 -9.42 2.07 8.27
N VAL A 296 -8.44 2.85 8.73
CA VAL A 296 -7.35 2.36 9.60
C VAL A 296 -7.88 1.92 10.97
N VAL A 297 -8.78 2.69 11.58
CA VAL A 297 -9.41 2.32 12.85
C VAL A 297 -10.24 1.04 12.68
N ALA A 298 -10.97 0.90 11.57
CA ALA A 298 -11.71 -0.32 11.24
C ALA A 298 -10.78 -1.53 11.08
N ALA A 299 -9.65 -1.35 10.40
CA ALA A 299 -8.62 -2.37 10.21
C ALA A 299 -8.04 -2.85 11.55
N GLU A 300 -7.64 -1.92 12.43
CA GLU A 300 -7.16 -2.27 13.78
C GLU A 300 -8.24 -2.93 14.62
N HIS A 301 -9.50 -2.50 14.47
CA HIS A 301 -10.61 -3.09 15.20
C HIS A 301 -10.87 -4.53 14.74
N PHE A 302 -10.80 -4.76 13.42
CA PHE A 302 -10.88 -6.09 12.84
C PHE A 302 -9.75 -7.00 13.32
N LYS A 303 -8.49 -6.52 13.30
CA LYS A 303 -7.32 -7.23 13.86
C LYS A 303 -7.49 -7.55 15.35
N ARG A 304 -8.00 -6.61 16.15
CA ARG A 304 -8.24 -6.82 17.59
C ARG A 304 -9.24 -7.95 17.84
N ASN A 305 -10.33 -8.00 17.07
CA ASN A 305 -11.33 -9.05 17.21
C ASN A 305 -10.79 -10.40 16.72
N ALA A 306 -10.10 -10.44 15.58
CA ALA A 306 -9.47 -11.67 15.07
C ALA A 306 -8.40 -12.22 16.03
N GLY A 307 -7.57 -11.34 16.59
CA GLY A 307 -6.53 -11.72 17.56
C GLY A 307 -7.11 -12.31 18.86
N ALA A 308 -8.33 -11.95 19.24
CA ALA A 308 -9.00 -12.54 20.41
C ALA A 308 -9.40 -14.02 20.23
N ILE A 309 -9.25 -14.55 19.00
CA ILE A 309 -9.41 -15.97 18.67
C ILE A 309 -8.15 -16.55 18.00
N ASP A 310 -6.99 -15.94 18.27
CA ASP A 310 -5.66 -16.33 17.77
C ASP A 310 -5.54 -16.33 16.24
N VAL A 311 -6.31 -15.48 15.55
CA VAL A 311 -6.23 -15.30 14.10
C VAL A 311 -5.46 -14.02 13.76
N ARG A 312 -4.39 -14.16 12.97
CA ARG A 312 -3.67 -13.02 12.39
C ARG A 312 -4.28 -12.64 11.05
N VAL A 313 -4.80 -11.42 10.95
CA VAL A 313 -5.34 -10.89 9.70
C VAL A 313 -4.20 -10.60 8.72
N GLY A 314 -4.35 -11.10 7.49
CA GLY A 314 -3.41 -10.88 6.39
C GLY A 314 -3.82 -11.63 5.13
N PRO A 315 -3.06 -11.49 4.03
CA PRO A 315 -3.40 -12.11 2.74
C PRO A 315 -3.37 -13.64 2.76
N SER A 316 -2.62 -14.25 3.68
CA SER A 316 -2.44 -15.71 3.76
C SER A 316 -3.45 -16.42 4.67
N MET A 317 -4.50 -15.74 5.16
CA MET A 317 -5.51 -16.38 6.00
C MET A 317 -6.18 -17.55 5.27
N THR A 318 -6.29 -18.69 5.96
CA THR A 318 -7.07 -19.88 5.56
C THR A 318 -8.57 -19.57 5.51
N THR A 319 -9.36 -20.38 4.81
CA THR A 319 -10.83 -20.26 4.79
C THR A 319 -11.43 -20.21 6.20
N ARG A 320 -10.90 -21.04 7.12
CA ARG A 320 -11.33 -21.10 8.51
C ARG A 320 -11.00 -19.81 9.27
N GLU A 321 -9.80 -19.27 9.08
CA GLU A 321 -9.38 -18.02 9.69
C GLU A 321 -10.23 -16.84 9.22
N VAL A 322 -10.56 -16.77 7.92
CA VAL A 322 -11.48 -15.75 7.39
C VAL A 322 -12.86 -15.89 8.02
N ALA A 323 -13.44 -17.10 8.03
CA ALA A 323 -14.73 -17.34 8.66
C ALA A 323 -14.72 -16.94 10.15
N GLY A 324 -13.66 -17.30 10.87
CA GLY A 324 -13.46 -16.95 12.27
C GLY A 324 -13.37 -15.45 12.49
N ALA A 325 -12.49 -14.75 11.78
CA ALA A 325 -12.25 -13.31 11.93
C ALA A 325 -13.50 -12.47 11.61
N VAL A 326 -14.16 -12.75 10.48
CA VAL A 326 -15.40 -12.06 10.07
C VAL A 326 -16.51 -12.25 11.09
N THR A 327 -16.66 -13.48 11.59
CA THR A 327 -17.71 -13.79 12.57
C THR A 327 -17.39 -13.23 13.94
N CYS A 328 -16.12 -13.20 14.32
CA CYS A 328 -15.68 -12.59 15.57
C CYS A 328 -15.98 -11.08 15.58
N TYR A 329 -15.67 -10.41 14.47
CA TYR A 329 -15.95 -9.00 14.28
C TYR A 329 -17.46 -8.68 14.36
N THR A 330 -18.30 -9.46 13.66
CA THR A 330 -19.74 -9.17 13.56
C THR A 330 -20.57 -9.71 14.72
N SER A 331 -20.13 -10.80 15.36
CA SER A 331 -20.95 -11.60 16.29
C SER A 331 -20.22 -11.98 17.58
N GLY A 332 -19.01 -11.46 17.79
CA GLY A 332 -18.20 -11.66 19.00
C GLY A 332 -17.41 -12.97 19.06
N ILE A 333 -16.55 -13.05 20.07
CA ILE A 333 -15.52 -14.09 20.26
C ILE A 333 -16.07 -15.51 20.18
N ARG A 334 -17.16 -15.83 20.90
CA ARG A 334 -17.71 -17.20 20.94
C ARG A 334 -18.17 -17.67 19.56
N SER A 335 -18.85 -16.81 18.82
CA SER A 335 -19.29 -17.07 17.45
C SER A 335 -18.09 -17.18 16.50
N GLY A 336 -17.08 -16.31 16.68
CA GLY A 336 -15.80 -16.36 15.96
C GLY A 336 -15.09 -17.70 16.12
N GLN A 337 -14.92 -18.19 17.36
CA GLN A 337 -14.31 -19.48 17.63
C GLN A 337 -15.10 -20.64 17.02
N SER A 338 -16.44 -20.56 17.03
CA SER A 338 -17.29 -21.56 16.38
C SER A 338 -17.07 -21.57 14.87
N ALA A 339 -17.04 -20.40 14.24
CA ALA A 339 -16.79 -20.25 12.80
C ALA A 339 -15.38 -20.67 12.40
N LEU A 340 -14.37 -20.40 13.23
CA LEU A 340 -13.00 -20.85 13.04
C LEU A 340 -12.91 -22.37 12.99
N ARG A 341 -13.65 -23.08 13.86
CA ARG A 341 -13.70 -24.56 13.82
C ARG A 341 -14.46 -25.10 12.62
N SER A 342 -15.60 -24.50 12.28
CA SER A 342 -16.47 -25.00 11.20
C SER A 342 -16.04 -24.59 9.79
N GLY A 343 -15.26 -23.51 9.66
CA GLY A 343 -14.94 -22.86 8.39
C GLY A 343 -16.10 -22.09 7.76
N ARG A 344 -17.19 -21.87 8.51
CA ARG A 344 -18.41 -21.22 8.01
C ARG A 344 -19.21 -20.52 9.10
N SER A 345 -19.99 -19.52 8.72
CA SER A 345 -20.92 -18.79 9.55
C SER A 345 -22.02 -18.14 8.72
N TRP A 346 -22.96 -17.47 9.38
CA TRP A 346 -24.02 -16.75 8.69
C TRP A 346 -23.52 -15.56 7.84
N MET A 347 -22.31 -15.05 8.09
CA MET A 347 -21.65 -13.97 7.32
C MET A 347 -20.59 -14.46 6.34
N PHE A 348 -20.23 -15.74 6.39
CA PHE A 348 -19.22 -16.34 5.52
C PHE A 348 -19.54 -17.82 5.32
N ASP A 349 -20.08 -18.19 4.17
CA ASP A 349 -20.34 -19.59 3.83
C ASP A 349 -20.08 -19.83 2.33
N PRO A 350 -18.88 -20.26 1.95
CA PRO A 350 -18.54 -20.50 0.54
C PRO A 350 -19.31 -21.67 -0.09
N ASN A 351 -20.13 -22.40 0.68
CA ASN A 351 -20.96 -23.49 0.16
C ASN A 351 -22.43 -23.07 -0.10
N ASP A 352 -22.89 -21.93 0.43
CA ASP A 352 -24.26 -21.46 0.18
C ASP A 352 -24.31 -20.64 -1.13
N THR A 353 -25.20 -21.05 -2.03
CA THR A 353 -25.37 -20.42 -3.35
C THR A 353 -26.13 -19.10 -3.29
N ASN A 354 -26.82 -18.80 -2.19
CA ASN A 354 -27.45 -17.50 -2.00
C ASN A 354 -26.42 -16.54 -1.37
N PRO A 355 -26.17 -15.35 -1.94
CA PRO A 355 -25.11 -14.46 -1.46
C PRO A 355 -25.49 -13.63 -0.22
N HIS A 356 -26.75 -13.65 0.16
CA HIS A 356 -27.28 -12.85 1.27
C HIS A 356 -27.20 -13.63 2.58
N PRO A 357 -26.65 -13.03 3.65
CA PRO A 357 -26.46 -13.71 4.92
C PRO A 357 -27.80 -14.11 5.53
N LEU A 358 -27.87 -15.35 6.04
CA LEU A 358 -29.03 -15.85 6.78
C LEU A 358 -28.84 -15.53 8.26
N HIS A 359 -29.28 -14.35 8.69
CA HIS A 359 -29.12 -13.90 10.07
C HIS A 359 -29.86 -14.85 11.03
N PRO A 360 -29.24 -15.31 12.13
CA PRO A 360 -29.84 -16.30 13.06
C PRO A 360 -30.95 -15.74 13.96
N GLY A 361 -31.46 -14.54 13.67
CA GLY A 361 -32.29 -13.74 14.58
C GLY A 361 -31.52 -13.19 15.79
N GLY A 362 -32.20 -12.41 16.64
CA GLY A 362 -31.60 -11.81 17.84
C GLY A 362 -32.30 -10.55 18.30
N THR A 363 -31.56 -9.61 18.87
CA THR A 363 -32.02 -8.27 19.23
C THR A 363 -31.21 -7.20 18.51
N SER A 364 -31.83 -6.10 18.12
CA SER A 364 -31.19 -4.95 17.46
C SER A 364 -31.66 -3.65 18.09
N ARG A 365 -30.88 -2.57 17.98
CA ARG A 365 -31.30 -1.23 18.42
C ARG A 365 -31.83 -0.44 17.23
N THR A 366 -33.02 0.14 17.42
CA THR A 366 -33.59 1.10 16.47
C THR A 366 -32.88 2.45 16.57
N ALA A 367 -33.09 3.34 15.59
CA ALA A 367 -32.55 4.70 15.58
C ALA A 367 -32.90 5.53 16.84
N GLY A 368 -34.01 5.19 17.52
CA GLY A 368 -34.40 5.78 18.81
C GLY A 368 -33.80 5.09 20.05
N GLY A 369 -32.78 4.23 19.88
CA GLY A 369 -32.12 3.53 20.97
C GLY A 369 -32.89 2.34 21.57
N ARG A 370 -34.12 2.06 21.13
CA ARG A 370 -34.93 0.94 21.64
C ARG A 370 -34.45 -0.40 21.09
N THR A 371 -34.29 -1.39 21.98
CA THR A 371 -34.00 -2.78 21.61
C THR A 371 -35.26 -3.47 21.07
N VAL A 372 -35.17 -4.06 19.89
CA VAL A 372 -36.24 -4.83 19.23
C VAL A 372 -35.77 -6.25 18.94
N ARG A 373 -36.68 -7.23 18.94
CA ARG A 373 -36.38 -8.59 18.53
C ARG A 373 -36.41 -8.69 17.01
N VAL A 374 -35.40 -9.29 16.42
CA VAL A 374 -35.26 -9.51 14.98
C VAL A 374 -35.42 -11.00 14.71
N PRO A 375 -36.41 -11.44 13.92
CA PRO A 375 -36.53 -12.85 13.57
C PRO A 375 -35.36 -13.30 12.68
N PRO A 376 -35.04 -14.61 12.67
CA PRO A 376 -34.13 -15.16 11.68
C PRO A 376 -34.63 -14.88 10.27
N GLY A 377 -33.71 -14.59 9.35
CA GLY A 377 -34.09 -14.29 7.97
C GLY A 377 -32.93 -13.78 7.13
N ARG A 378 -33.08 -13.90 5.81
CA ARG A 378 -32.10 -13.39 4.85
C ARG A 378 -32.08 -11.87 4.87
N LYS A 379 -30.87 -11.31 4.81
CA LYS A 379 -30.66 -9.87 4.77
C LYS A 379 -30.27 -9.46 3.35
N GLU A 380 -31.29 -9.25 2.51
CA GLU A 380 -31.13 -8.86 1.10
C GLU A 380 -30.34 -7.54 0.91
N GLY A 381 -30.28 -6.69 1.95
CA GLY A 381 -29.49 -5.46 1.95
C GLY A 381 -27.98 -5.66 2.16
N LEU A 382 -27.55 -6.84 2.60
CA LEU A 382 -26.16 -7.19 2.91
C LEU A 382 -25.65 -8.31 2.00
N LEU A 383 -24.34 -8.44 1.88
CA LEU A 383 -23.71 -9.55 1.18
C LEU A 383 -22.74 -10.27 2.13
N ARG A 384 -22.63 -11.59 1.99
CA ARG A 384 -21.62 -12.34 2.73
C ARG A 384 -20.21 -11.99 2.27
N TRP A 385 -19.25 -12.16 3.16
CA TRP A 385 -17.85 -11.82 2.89
C TRP A 385 -17.19 -12.77 1.89
N ASP A 386 -17.63 -14.03 1.79
CA ASP A 386 -17.18 -14.98 0.75
C ASP A 386 -17.54 -14.54 -0.67
N VAL A 387 -18.42 -13.54 -0.81
CA VAL A 387 -18.80 -12.93 -2.09
C VAL A 387 -18.23 -11.52 -2.24
N LEU A 388 -18.27 -10.70 -1.18
CA LEU A 388 -17.73 -9.34 -1.22
C LEU A 388 -16.23 -9.29 -1.46
N ILE A 389 -15.45 -10.14 -0.78
CA ILE A 389 -13.99 -10.17 -0.91
C ILE A 389 -13.56 -10.44 -2.36
N PRO A 390 -14.02 -11.51 -3.04
CA PRO A 390 -13.65 -11.74 -4.43
C PRO A 390 -14.16 -10.67 -5.38
N MET A 391 -15.37 -10.12 -5.17
CA MET A 391 -15.84 -8.97 -5.96
C MET A 391 -14.93 -7.75 -5.79
N ALA A 392 -14.48 -7.47 -4.56
CA ALA A 392 -13.56 -6.38 -4.28
C ALA A 392 -12.21 -6.61 -4.96
N SER A 393 -11.72 -7.85 -4.93
CA SER A 393 -10.48 -8.22 -5.61
C SER A 393 -10.55 -7.91 -7.09
N GLU A 394 -11.62 -8.34 -7.77
CA GLU A 394 -11.82 -8.04 -9.20
C GLU A 394 -11.81 -6.53 -9.47
N ILE A 395 -12.51 -5.75 -8.66
CA ILE A 395 -12.64 -4.29 -8.82
C ILE A 395 -11.33 -3.56 -8.54
N LEU A 396 -10.60 -3.95 -7.49
CA LEU A 396 -9.41 -3.24 -7.02
C LEU A 396 -8.15 -3.61 -7.80
N THR A 397 -8.17 -4.70 -8.58
CA THR A 397 -7.10 -5.08 -9.51
C THR A 397 -7.39 -4.76 -10.98
N ALA A 398 -8.62 -4.36 -11.30
CA ALA A 398 -8.98 -3.80 -12.60
C ALA A 398 -8.48 -2.34 -12.69
#